data_AF-A0A2H3CRY2-F1
#
_entry.id   AF-A0A2H3CRY2-F1
#
_cell.length_a   1.000
_cell.length_b   1.000
_cell.length_c   1.000
_cell.angle_alpha   90.00
_cell.angle_beta   90.00
_cell.angle_gamma   90.00
#
_symmetry.space_group_name_H-M   'P 1'
#
loop_
_entity.id
_entity.type
_entity.pdbx_description
1 polymer ?
#
loop_
_entity_poly.entity_id
_entity_poly.type
_entity_poly.pdbx_seq_one_letter_code
_entity_poly.pdbx_strand_id
1 'polypeptide(L)'
;MSEVKIYLKPRPVSSAYGHANYLPFQWHPDFKYGPFFSGYGTIPSDAIEEYTIHSPDLSAAIAAFHDELIPSFQTEVPEITRSQWRDLVELERTIMRPVARFMLHSQTHVNRLYTGDHIPFPLSTELRTDSEWDGLFFSILGRGDVELREDVDVDTEVEIFVWAYMHYMVYYSCCE
;
A
#
# COMPACT_ATOMS: atom_id res chain seq x y z
N MET A 1 -4.95 9.03 18.61
CA MET A 1 -4.05 9.18 17.45
C MET A 1 -4.58 10.34 16.63
N SER A 2 -3.73 11.15 16.02
CA SER A 2 -4.16 12.19 15.08
C SER A 2 -4.83 11.54 13.88
N GLU A 3 -5.87 12.19 13.34
CA GLU A 3 -6.48 11.77 12.07
C GLU A 3 -5.40 11.73 10.98
N VAL A 4 -5.26 10.58 10.32
CA VAL A 4 -4.36 10.44 9.18
C VAL A 4 -5.09 10.95 7.96
N LYS A 5 -4.51 11.94 7.28
CA LYS A 5 -5.07 12.51 6.04
C LYS A 5 -4.20 12.13 4.86
N ILE A 6 -4.86 11.73 3.78
CA ILE A 6 -4.24 11.57 2.48
C ILE A 6 -4.73 12.63 1.52
N TYR A 7 -3.87 13.00 0.57
CA TYR A 7 -4.15 13.95 -0.47
C TYR A 7 -3.96 13.30 -1.84
N LEU A 8 -4.89 13.53 -2.75
CA LEU A 8 -4.80 13.07 -4.14
C LEU A 8 -4.73 14.25 -5.09
N LYS A 9 -3.93 14.07 -6.16
CA LYS A 9 -3.90 14.99 -7.29
C LYS A 9 -5.12 14.80 -8.18
N PRO A 10 -5.55 15.85 -8.90
CA PRO A 10 -6.47 15.72 -10.02
C PRO A 10 -5.98 14.64 -10.98
N ARG A 11 -6.86 13.68 -11.26
CA ARG A 11 -6.59 12.60 -12.19
C ARG A 11 -6.66 13.11 -13.63
N PRO A 12 -5.94 12.48 -14.59
CA PRO A 12 -6.15 12.77 -16.01
C PRO A 12 -7.56 12.36 -16.45
N VAL A 13 -7.96 12.72 -17.66
CA VAL A 13 -9.24 12.25 -18.21
C VAL A 13 -9.16 10.74 -18.40
N SER A 14 -10.02 9.99 -17.72
CA SER A 14 -10.08 8.54 -17.86
C SER A 14 -10.59 8.17 -19.24
N SER A 15 -9.98 7.15 -19.85
CA SER A 15 -10.49 6.59 -21.11
C SER A 15 -11.82 5.85 -20.92
N ALA A 16 -12.08 5.34 -19.71
CA ALA A 16 -13.31 4.63 -19.36
C ALA A 16 -14.39 5.58 -18.82
N TYR A 17 -14.01 6.55 -17.99
CA TYR A 17 -14.96 7.38 -17.23
C TYR A 17 -14.92 8.88 -17.57
N GLY A 18 -14.07 9.30 -18.51
CA GLY A 18 -13.96 10.70 -18.90
C GLY A 18 -13.51 11.59 -17.73
N HIS A 19 -14.33 12.60 -17.40
CA HIS A 19 -14.06 13.56 -16.33
C HIS A 19 -14.61 13.14 -14.95
N ALA A 20 -15.09 11.90 -14.82
CA ALA A 20 -15.58 11.42 -13.54
C ALA A 20 -14.46 11.35 -12.48
N ASN A 21 -14.87 11.32 -11.21
CA ASN A 21 -13.97 11.07 -10.10
C ASN A 21 -13.61 9.58 -10.06
N TYR A 22 -12.32 9.20 -10.05
CA TYR A 22 -11.90 7.79 -10.05
C TYR A 22 -10.54 7.52 -9.38
N LEU A 23 -10.35 6.33 -8.81
CA LEU A 23 -9.06 5.88 -8.28
C LEU A 23 -8.31 5.04 -9.33
N PRO A 24 -7.05 5.35 -9.68
CA PRO A 24 -6.31 4.57 -10.67
C PRO A 24 -5.54 3.43 -10.00
N PHE A 25 -5.88 2.18 -10.28
CA PHE A 25 -5.11 1.00 -9.80
C PHE A 25 -3.94 0.61 -10.72
N GLN A 26 -3.71 1.37 -11.81
CA GLN A 26 -2.57 1.14 -12.71
C GLN A 26 -1.32 1.86 -12.21
N TRP A 27 -0.53 1.17 -11.40
CA TRP A 27 0.71 1.72 -10.84
C TRP A 27 1.91 1.39 -11.73
N HIS A 28 2.47 2.43 -12.34
CA HIS A 28 3.80 2.41 -12.94
C HIS A 28 4.84 2.84 -11.88
N PRO A 29 6.12 2.51 -12.00
CA PRO A 29 7.15 3.02 -11.08
C PRO A 29 7.17 4.56 -10.97
N ASP A 30 6.86 5.25 -12.07
CA ASP A 30 6.71 6.72 -12.13
C ASP A 30 5.29 7.21 -11.79
N PHE A 31 4.52 6.45 -11.01
CA PHE A 31 3.12 6.75 -10.73
C PHE A 31 2.97 8.01 -9.87
N LYS A 32 2.66 9.12 -10.54
CA LYS A 32 2.50 10.45 -9.94
C LYS A 32 1.13 10.74 -9.33
N TYR A 33 0.20 9.78 -9.38
CA TYR A 33 -1.19 9.94 -8.90
C TYR A 33 -1.47 9.11 -7.63
N GLY A 34 -0.42 8.69 -6.92
CA GLY A 34 -0.52 7.99 -5.64
C GLY A 34 -0.99 8.90 -4.50
N PRO A 35 -1.32 8.30 -3.34
CA PRO A 35 -1.66 9.04 -2.14
C PRO A 35 -0.46 9.80 -1.57
N PHE A 36 -0.68 11.07 -1.22
CA PHE A 36 0.27 11.90 -0.47
C PHE A 36 -0.15 11.94 1.00
N PHE A 37 0.73 11.48 1.89
CA PHE A 37 0.45 11.39 3.33
C PHE A 37 0.94 12.65 4.05
N SER A 38 0.04 13.40 4.67
CA SER A 38 0.38 14.70 5.31
C SER A 38 1.40 14.60 6.44
N GLY A 39 1.47 13.45 7.12
CA GLY A 39 2.42 13.20 8.20
C GLY A 39 3.84 12.84 7.73
N TYR A 40 4.02 12.51 6.45
CA TYR A 40 5.24 11.83 5.97
C TYR A 40 5.91 12.50 4.76
N GLY A 41 5.39 13.62 4.28
CA GLY A 41 6.00 14.32 3.15
C GLY A 41 5.36 15.67 2.86
N THR A 42 5.98 16.41 1.93
CA THR A 42 5.40 17.65 1.42
C THR A 42 4.24 17.31 0.48
N ILE A 43 3.06 17.86 0.79
CA ILE A 43 1.89 17.72 -0.08
C ILE A 43 2.08 18.64 -1.29
N PRO A 44 2.02 18.13 -2.53
CA PRO A 44 2.07 18.96 -3.73
C PRO A 44 0.93 19.98 -3.75
N SER A 45 1.18 21.20 -4.23
CA SER A 45 0.16 22.26 -4.28
C SER A 45 -1.05 21.93 -5.16
N ASP A 46 -0.87 21.00 -6.10
CA ASP A 46 -1.93 20.50 -6.98
C ASP A 46 -2.71 19.32 -6.36
N ALA A 47 -2.31 18.76 -5.22
CA ALA A 47 -3.03 17.70 -4.52
C ALA A 47 -4.16 18.27 -3.64
N ILE A 48 -5.32 18.52 -4.24
CA ILE A 48 -6.43 19.24 -3.63
C ILE A 48 -7.51 18.35 -3.00
N GLU A 49 -7.55 17.06 -3.36
CA GLU A 49 -8.56 16.13 -2.86
C GLU A 49 -8.08 15.53 -1.55
N GLU A 50 -8.80 15.80 -0.46
CA GLU A 50 -8.45 15.35 0.89
C GLU A 50 -9.38 14.22 1.32
N TYR A 51 -8.80 13.13 1.82
CA TYR A 51 -9.52 12.03 2.45
C TYR A 51 -8.98 11.79 3.86
N THR A 52 -9.89 11.64 4.81
CA THR A 52 -9.55 11.29 6.19
C THR A 52 -9.64 9.77 6.36
N ILE A 53 -8.55 9.15 6.81
CA ILE A 53 -8.52 7.72 7.09
C ILE A 53 -9.13 7.47 8.47
N HIS A 54 -10.24 6.74 8.50
CA HIS A 54 -10.92 6.35 9.72
C HIS A 54 -10.49 4.96 10.22
N SER A 55 -9.91 4.14 9.35
CA SER A 55 -9.41 2.80 9.67
C SER A 55 -8.17 2.86 10.58
N PRO A 56 -8.26 2.34 11.82
CA PRO A 56 -7.10 2.28 12.72
C PRO A 56 -5.99 1.38 12.18
N ASP A 57 -6.38 0.28 11.53
CA ASP A 57 -5.44 -0.69 10.94
C ASP A 57 -4.66 -0.05 9.80
N LEU A 58 -5.35 0.66 8.88
CA LEU A 58 -4.68 1.40 7.82
C LEU A 58 -3.77 2.51 8.39
N SER A 59 -4.23 3.23 9.41
CA SER A 59 -3.42 4.28 10.05
C SER A 59 -2.12 3.72 10.65
N ALA A 60 -2.19 2.57 11.32
CA ALA A 60 -1.01 1.89 11.86
C ALA A 60 -0.08 1.38 10.75
N ALA A 61 -0.65 0.90 9.65
CA ALA A 61 0.13 0.41 8.51
C ALA A 61 0.85 1.53 7.76
N ILE A 62 0.22 2.69 7.58
CA ILE A 62 0.87 3.88 7.01
C ILE A 62 2.07 4.27 7.86
N ALA A 63 1.93 4.23 9.19
CA ALA A 63 3.04 4.50 10.09
C ALA A 63 4.16 3.47 9.94
N ALA A 64 3.85 2.16 9.99
CA ALA A 64 4.85 1.11 9.79
C ALA A 64 5.55 1.22 8.41
N PHE A 65 4.81 1.58 7.36
CA PHE A 65 5.35 1.77 6.02
C PHE A 65 6.39 2.89 5.96
N HIS A 66 6.08 4.05 6.54
CA HIS A 66 6.97 5.21 6.49
C HIS A 66 8.07 5.23 7.56
N ASP A 67 7.77 4.77 8.78
CA ASP A 67 8.68 4.86 9.91
C ASP A 67 9.63 3.63 10.00
N GLU A 68 9.23 2.48 9.46
CA GLU A 68 10.01 1.24 9.54
C GLU A 68 10.48 0.75 8.17
N LEU A 69 9.57 0.57 7.20
CA LEU A 69 9.90 -0.10 5.95
C LEU A 69 10.72 0.77 4.99
N ILE A 70 10.26 1.98 4.67
CA ILE A 70 10.99 2.88 3.77
C ILE A 70 12.45 3.10 4.22
N PRO A 71 12.74 3.42 5.50
CA PRO A 71 14.10 3.56 5.98
C PRO A 71 14.92 2.27 5.88
N SER A 72 14.29 1.10 6.06
CA SER A 72 15.01 -0.19 5.97
C SER A 72 15.58 -0.46 4.57
N PHE A 73 14.94 0.06 3.51
CA PHE A 73 15.43 -0.04 2.13
C PHE A 73 16.60 0.91 1.83
N GLN A 74 16.77 1.96 2.62
CA GLN A 74 17.84 2.95 2.48
C GLN A 74 19.08 2.59 3.31
N THR A 75 19.04 1.51 4.08
CA THR A 75 20.15 1.10 4.93
C THR A 75 21.30 0.62 4.05
N GLU A 76 22.45 1.30 4.14
CA GLU A 76 23.66 0.94 3.40
C GLU A 76 24.04 -0.52 3.70
N VAL A 77 24.16 -1.33 2.64
CA VAL A 77 24.74 -2.67 2.76
C VAL A 77 26.23 -2.50 3.01
N PRO A 78 26.78 -2.97 4.15
CA PRO A 78 28.21 -2.84 4.44
C PRO A 78 29.03 -3.47 3.31
N GLU A 79 30.25 -3.00 3.03
CA GLU A 79 31.17 -3.73 2.15
C GLU A 79 31.58 -5.05 2.83
N ILE A 80 31.24 -6.19 2.20
CA ILE A 80 31.31 -7.50 2.86
C ILE A 80 32.47 -8.34 2.32
N THR A 81 33.27 -8.88 3.24
CA THR A 81 34.24 -9.94 2.97
C THR A 81 33.63 -11.33 3.21
N ARG A 82 34.16 -12.39 2.59
CA ARG A 82 33.65 -13.79 2.71
C ARG A 82 33.44 -14.27 4.17
N SER A 83 34.16 -13.68 5.14
CA SER A 83 34.04 -13.94 6.58
C SER A 83 32.75 -13.43 7.25
N GLN A 84 32.04 -12.50 6.62
CA GLN A 84 30.85 -11.82 7.18
C GLN A 84 29.53 -12.32 6.54
N TRP A 85 29.57 -13.45 5.81
CA TRP A 85 28.40 -14.00 5.12
C TRP A 85 27.22 -14.32 6.05
N ARG A 86 27.49 -14.77 7.28
CA ARG A 86 26.42 -15.01 8.27
C ARG A 86 25.72 -13.72 8.67
N ASP A 87 26.49 -12.67 8.90
CA ASP A 87 25.96 -11.36 9.28
C ASP A 87 25.13 -10.75 8.14
N LEU A 88 25.53 -10.99 6.87
CA LEU A 88 24.72 -10.62 5.70
C LEU A 88 23.37 -11.36 5.67
N VAL A 89 23.38 -12.69 5.87
CA VAL A 89 22.13 -13.49 5.88
C VAL A 89 21.23 -13.08 7.04
N GLU A 90 21.80 -12.73 8.19
CA GLU A 90 21.05 -12.24 9.36
C GLU A 90 20.44 -10.85 9.07
N LEU A 91 21.20 -9.95 8.43
CA LEU A 91 20.75 -8.62 8.01
C LEU A 91 19.62 -8.73 6.97
N GLU A 92 19.80 -9.54 5.93
CA GLU A 92 18.78 -9.81 4.91
C GLU A 92 17.50 -10.36 5.54
N ARG A 93 17.60 -11.34 6.46
CA ARG A 93 16.42 -11.84 7.19
C ARG A 93 15.73 -10.78 8.02
N THR A 94 16.52 -9.89 8.63
CA THR A 94 16.00 -8.82 9.48
C THR A 94 15.24 -7.79 8.65
N ILE A 95 15.70 -7.49 7.43
CA ILE A 95 15.03 -6.59 6.47
C ILE A 95 13.81 -7.29 5.85
N MET A 96 13.97 -8.54 5.39
CA MET A 96 12.93 -9.26 4.65
C MET A 96 11.75 -9.71 5.52
N ARG A 97 11.93 -9.92 6.82
CA ARG A 97 10.84 -10.37 7.70
C ARG A 97 9.73 -9.31 7.86
N PRO A 98 10.03 -8.04 8.19
CA PRO A 98 9.05 -6.95 8.17
C PRO A 98 8.37 -6.78 6.81
N VAL A 99 9.15 -6.83 5.72
CA VAL A 99 8.66 -6.73 4.34
C VAL A 99 7.63 -7.82 4.05
N ALA A 100 8.00 -9.10 4.24
CA ALA A 100 7.11 -10.23 3.98
C ALA A 100 5.83 -10.15 4.82
N ARG A 101 5.93 -9.71 6.08
CA ARG A 101 4.77 -9.52 6.95
C ARG A 101 3.85 -8.42 6.42
N PHE A 102 4.41 -7.28 6.02
CA PHE A 102 3.64 -6.16 5.49
C PHE A 102 2.95 -6.52 4.17
N MET A 103 3.66 -7.21 3.28
CA MET A 103 3.14 -7.67 2.00
C MET A 103 1.93 -8.59 2.18
N LEU A 104 2.02 -9.57 3.07
CA LEU A 104 0.88 -10.45 3.38
C LEU A 104 -0.28 -9.68 4.01
N HIS A 105 0.02 -8.80 4.96
CA HIS A 105 -0.98 -8.03 5.68
C HIS A 105 -1.78 -7.14 4.72
N SER A 106 -1.09 -6.41 3.86
CA SER A 106 -1.71 -5.55 2.84
C SER A 106 -2.58 -6.34 1.85
N GLN A 107 -2.11 -7.50 1.36
CA GLN A 107 -2.94 -8.37 0.51
C GLN A 107 -4.21 -8.83 1.24
N THR A 108 -4.07 -9.25 2.49
CA THR A 108 -5.17 -9.76 3.30
C THR A 108 -6.23 -8.68 3.50
N HIS A 109 -5.83 -7.46 3.86
CA HIS A 109 -6.75 -6.34 4.06
C HIS A 109 -7.49 -5.96 2.78
N VAL A 110 -6.77 -5.85 1.66
CA VAL A 110 -7.38 -5.53 0.36
C VAL A 110 -8.45 -6.56 -0.03
N ASN A 111 -8.13 -7.85 0.08
CA ASN A 111 -9.07 -8.91 -0.26
C ASN A 111 -10.30 -8.90 0.65
N ARG A 112 -10.12 -8.71 1.96
CA ARG A 112 -11.24 -8.64 2.91
C ARG A 112 -12.17 -7.48 2.61
N LEU A 113 -11.61 -6.28 2.49
CA LEU A 113 -12.37 -5.07 2.15
C LEU A 113 -13.15 -5.25 0.84
N TYR A 114 -12.50 -5.82 -0.19
CA TYR A 114 -13.15 -6.09 -1.46
C TYR A 114 -14.31 -7.10 -1.36
N THR A 115 -14.21 -8.09 -0.46
CA THR A 115 -15.29 -9.05 -0.20
C THR A 115 -16.37 -8.53 0.76
N GLY A 116 -16.26 -7.30 1.26
CA GLY A 116 -17.18 -6.71 2.24
C GLY A 116 -16.94 -7.16 3.68
N ASP A 117 -15.79 -7.78 3.97
CA ASP A 117 -15.37 -8.10 5.34
C ASP A 117 -14.57 -6.93 5.92
N HIS A 118 -15.22 -6.16 6.79
CA HIS A 118 -14.64 -5.01 7.49
C HIS A 118 -14.16 -5.35 8.91
N ILE A 119 -14.11 -6.64 9.28
CA ILE A 119 -13.68 -7.04 10.62
C ILE A 119 -12.19 -6.70 10.77
N PRO A 120 -11.82 -5.82 11.73
CA PRO A 120 -10.43 -5.46 12.00
C PRO A 120 -9.61 -6.71 12.24
N PHE A 121 -8.41 -6.76 11.69
CA PHE A 121 -7.56 -7.92 11.86
C PHE A 121 -7.04 -7.93 13.30
N PRO A 122 -7.41 -8.95 14.09
CA PRO A 122 -6.34 -9.85 14.51
C PRO A 122 -6.78 -11.31 14.44
N LEU A 123 -5.82 -12.22 14.62
CA LEU A 123 -5.97 -13.68 14.80
C LEU A 123 -5.84 -14.51 13.53
N SER A 124 -4.60 -14.88 13.19
CA SER A 124 -4.15 -16.28 13.23
C SER A 124 -2.78 -16.39 12.56
N THR A 125 -1.90 -17.12 13.22
CA THR A 125 -0.62 -17.63 12.75
C THR A 125 -0.74 -18.50 11.49
N GLU A 126 -1.96 -18.74 10.99
CA GLU A 126 -2.22 -19.27 9.67
C GLU A 126 -2.14 -18.12 8.65
N LEU A 127 -0.91 -17.78 8.26
CA LEU A 127 -0.66 -17.10 6.99
C LEU A 127 -1.39 -17.89 5.90
N ARG A 128 -2.55 -17.40 5.46
CA ARG A 128 -3.32 -18.02 4.40
C ARG A 128 -2.60 -17.75 3.08
N THR A 129 -1.65 -18.62 2.76
CA THR A 129 -0.90 -18.65 1.50
C THR A 129 -1.69 -19.41 0.42
N ASP A 130 -3.01 -19.19 0.39
CA ASP A 130 -3.86 -19.81 -0.62
C ASP A 130 -3.63 -19.06 -1.93
N SER A 131 -3.25 -19.79 -2.99
CA SER A 131 -3.08 -19.25 -4.34
C SER A 131 -4.30 -18.48 -4.86
N GLU A 132 -5.49 -18.75 -4.31
CA GLU A 132 -6.73 -18.01 -4.61
C GLU A 132 -6.71 -16.58 -4.04
N TRP A 133 -6.11 -16.36 -2.87
CA TRP A 133 -5.99 -15.03 -2.27
C TRP A 133 -5.02 -14.15 -3.05
N ASP A 134 -3.89 -14.71 -3.46
CA ASP A 134 -2.96 -14.01 -4.35
C ASP A 134 -3.64 -13.67 -5.68
N GLY A 135 -4.38 -14.62 -6.26
CA GLY A 135 -5.13 -14.41 -7.50
C GLY A 135 -6.18 -13.30 -7.37
N LEU A 136 -6.93 -13.27 -6.26
CA LEU A 136 -7.90 -12.21 -5.97
C LEU A 136 -7.21 -10.85 -5.85
N PHE A 137 -6.13 -10.77 -5.08
CA PHE A 137 -5.40 -9.53 -4.88
C PHE A 137 -4.90 -8.94 -6.20
N PHE A 138 -4.22 -9.74 -7.03
CA PHE A 138 -3.76 -9.27 -8.33
C PHE A 138 -4.90 -8.94 -9.29
N SER A 139 -6.04 -9.64 -9.20
CA SER A 139 -7.23 -9.28 -9.96
C SER A 139 -7.76 -7.91 -9.55
N ILE A 140 -7.73 -7.57 -8.25
CA ILE A 140 -8.12 -6.28 -7.69
C ILE A 140 -7.20 -5.18 -8.23
N LEU A 141 -5.89 -5.39 -8.23
CA LEU A 141 -4.92 -4.45 -8.79
C LEU A 141 -5.11 -4.27 -10.30
N GLY A 142 -5.48 -5.36 -10.99
CA GLY A 142 -5.73 -5.38 -12.43
C GLY A 142 -7.05 -4.75 -12.88
N ARG A 143 -7.90 -4.27 -11.97
CA ARG A 143 -9.22 -3.68 -12.31
C ARG A 143 -9.13 -2.37 -13.10
N GLY A 144 -8.01 -1.66 -13.01
CA GLY A 144 -7.82 -0.39 -13.69
C GLY A 144 -8.40 0.80 -12.91
N ASP A 145 -9.06 1.71 -13.61
CA ASP A 145 -9.72 2.87 -12.97
C ASP A 145 -10.99 2.41 -12.23
N VAL A 146 -11.25 2.95 -11.05
CA VAL A 146 -12.48 2.72 -10.26
C VAL A 146 -13.20 4.03 -10.05
N GLU A 147 -14.37 4.21 -10.66
CA GLU A 147 -15.17 5.43 -10.53
C GLU A 147 -15.81 5.54 -9.13
N LEU A 148 -15.64 6.70 -8.50
CA LEU A 148 -16.20 7.02 -7.18
C LEU A 148 -17.59 7.66 -7.35
N ARG A 149 -18.62 6.82 -7.42
CA ARG A 149 -20.03 7.23 -7.54
C ARG A 149 -20.73 7.29 -6.19
N GLU A 150 -21.94 7.86 -6.17
CA GLU A 150 -22.76 7.98 -4.96
C GLU A 150 -23.15 6.63 -4.34
N ASP A 151 -23.23 5.57 -5.13
CA ASP A 151 -23.57 4.20 -4.70
C ASP A 151 -22.35 3.36 -4.31
N VAL A 152 -21.14 3.92 -4.45
CA VAL A 152 -19.87 3.27 -4.08
C VAL A 152 -19.50 3.68 -2.66
N ASP A 153 -19.05 2.71 -1.87
CA ASP A 153 -18.41 3.00 -0.59
C ASP A 153 -17.02 3.59 -0.84
N VAL A 154 -16.98 4.92 -0.92
CA VAL A 154 -15.76 5.69 -1.20
C VAL A 154 -14.69 5.45 -0.14
N ASP A 155 -15.07 5.30 1.13
CA ASP A 155 -14.10 5.07 2.21
C ASP A 155 -13.42 3.72 2.03
N THR A 156 -14.18 2.68 1.69
CA THR A 156 -13.65 1.35 1.39
C THR A 156 -12.76 1.34 0.15
N GLU A 157 -13.16 1.98 -0.95
CA GLU A 157 -12.33 2.02 -2.17
C GLU A 157 -11.05 2.84 -1.97
N VAL A 158 -11.11 3.93 -1.21
CA VAL A 158 -9.93 4.70 -0.81
C VAL A 158 -9.01 3.85 0.07
N GLU A 159 -9.54 3.13 1.05
CA GLU A 159 -8.74 2.26 1.91
C GLU A 159 -8.05 1.14 1.09
N ILE A 160 -8.78 0.48 0.19
CA ILE A 160 -8.23 -0.52 -0.74
C ILE A 160 -7.11 0.10 -1.58
N PHE A 161 -7.34 1.29 -2.14
CA PHE A 161 -6.35 1.99 -2.96
C PHE A 161 -5.06 2.30 -2.19
N VAL A 162 -5.15 2.78 -0.95
CA VAL A 162 -3.97 3.10 -0.14
C VAL A 162 -3.19 1.85 0.25
N TRP A 163 -3.87 0.79 0.73
CA TRP A 163 -3.22 -0.48 1.06
C TRP A 163 -2.45 -1.05 -0.12
N ALA A 164 -3.12 -1.07 -1.27
CA ALA A 164 -2.58 -1.66 -2.47
C ALA A 164 -1.45 -0.81 -3.07
N TYR A 165 -1.52 0.53 -2.97
CA TYR A 165 -0.41 1.41 -3.29
C TYR A 165 0.83 1.10 -2.43
N MET A 166 0.68 1.02 -1.09
CA MET A 166 1.81 0.71 -0.22
C MET A 166 2.38 -0.67 -0.51
N HIS A 167 1.53 -1.67 -0.77
CA HIS A 167 1.95 -3.01 -1.20
C HIS A 167 2.81 -2.94 -2.46
N TYR A 168 2.34 -2.23 -3.49
CA TYR A 168 3.04 -2.09 -4.76
C TYR A 168 4.41 -1.40 -4.58
N MET A 169 4.49 -0.35 -3.76
CA MET A 169 5.74 0.34 -3.48
C MET A 169 6.75 -0.56 -2.76
N VAL A 170 6.31 -1.37 -1.80
CA VAL A 170 7.17 -2.36 -1.13
C VAL A 170 7.62 -3.44 -2.12
N TYR A 171 6.69 -3.99 -2.90
CA TYR A 171 6.99 -5.02 -3.91
C TYR A 171 8.06 -4.55 -4.90
N TYR A 172 7.87 -3.34 -5.43
CA TYR A 172 8.78 -2.76 -6.42
C TYR A 172 10.16 -2.49 -5.82
N SER A 173 10.23 -1.90 -4.62
CA SER A 173 11.49 -1.59 -3.93
C SER A 173 12.30 -2.84 -3.54
N CYS A 174 11.68 -4.02 -3.50
CA CYS A 174 12.35 -5.30 -3.22
C CYS A 174 12.76 -6.08 -4.49
N CYS A 175 12.22 -5.71 -5.66
CA CYS A 175 12.44 -6.43 -6.91
C CYS A 175 13.39 -5.71 -7.90
N GLU A 176 13.77 -4.46 -7.59
CA GLU A 176 14.89 -3.74 -8.24
C GLU A 176 16.23 -4.05 -7.57
#